data_AF-A0A1F8NRH2-F1
#
_entry.id   AF-A0A1F8NRH2-F1
#
_cell.length_a   1.000
_cell.length_b   1.000
_cell.length_c   1.000
_cell.angle_alpha   90.00
_cell.angle_beta   90.00
_cell.angle_gamma   90.00
#
_symmetry.space_group_name_H-M   'P 1'
#
loop_
_entity.id
_entity.type
_entity.pdbx_description
1 polymer ?
#
loop_
_entity_poly.entity_id
_entity_poly.type
_entity_poly.pdbx_seq_one_letter_code
_entity_poly.pdbx_strand_id
1 'polypeptide(L)' 'MLAQIEHELSRVLGSEAQLVLYYEIAAMGVSKASFPRAYLADLVERVSGEIDDPGRRAEFLDISRKIIAQP' A
#
# COMPACT_ATOMS: atom_id res chain seq x y z
N MET A 1 -7.01 7.39 3.60
CA MET A 1 -5.63 7.12 3.14
C MET A 1 -5.24 5.67 3.27
N LEU A 2 -4.87 5.12 4.44
CA LEU A 2 -4.42 3.72 4.52
C LEU A 2 -5.47 2.71 4.01
N ALA A 3 -6.73 2.87 4.40
CA ALA A 3 -7.82 2.02 3.92
C ALA A 3 -8.06 2.12 2.40
N GLN A 4 -7.76 3.27 1.79
CA GLN A 4 -7.85 3.44 0.33
C GLN A 4 -6.68 2.77 -0.38
N ILE A 5 -5.46 2.86 0.19
CA ILE A 5 -4.30 2.11 -0.32
C ILE A 5 -4.54 0.61 -0.21
N GLU A 6 -5.12 0.14 0.91
CA GLU A 6 -5.52 -1.26 1.08
C GLU A 6 -6.53 -1.69 0.02
N HIS A 7 -7.54 -0.86 -0.25
CA HIS A 7 -8.53 -1.13 -1.30
C HIS A 7 -7.87 -1.28 -2.69
N GLU A 8 -6.98 -0.35 -3.06
CA GLU A 8 -6.28 -0.42 -4.34
C GLU A 8 -5.33 -1.62 -4.42
N LEU A 9 -4.65 -1.95 -3.32
CA LEU A 9 -3.80 -3.15 -3.27
C LEU A 9 -4.64 -4.42 -3.44
N SER A 10 -5.82 -4.51 -2.80
CA SER A 10 -6.77 -5.61 -2.98
C SER A 10 -7.30 -5.70 -4.41
N ARG A 11 -7.48 -4.58 -5.10
CA ARG A 11 -7.88 -4.58 -6.52
C ARG A 11 -6.79 -5.19 -7.42
N VAL A 12 -5.52 -5.03 -7.06
CA VAL A 12 -4.38 -5.49 -7.87
C VAL A 12 -3.95 -6.91 -7.54
N LEU A 13 -3.81 -7.24 -6.24
CA LEU A 13 -3.33 -8.54 -5.74
C LEU A 13 -4.45 -9.49 -5.29
N GLY A 14 -5.70 -9.04 -5.26
CA GLY A 14 -6.81 -9.85 -4.78
C GLY A 14 -6.73 -10.14 -3.27
N SER A 15 -7.00 -11.39 -2.90
CA SER A 15 -7.08 -11.82 -1.49
C SER A 15 -5.75 -11.76 -0.74
N GLU A 16 -4.62 -11.77 -1.45
CA GLU A 16 -3.28 -11.75 -0.84
C GLU A 16 -2.88 -10.35 -0.31
N ALA A 17 -3.55 -9.30 -0.78
CA ALA A 17 -3.26 -7.92 -0.40
C ALA A 17 -3.29 -7.67 1.11
N GLN A 18 -4.21 -8.30 1.84
CA GLN A 18 -4.29 -8.13 3.29
C GLN A 18 -3.06 -8.70 4.00
N LEU A 19 -2.54 -9.82 3.50
CA LEU A 19 -1.38 -10.48 4.07
C LEU A 19 -0.10 -9.70 3.76
N VAL A 20 0.06 -9.26 2.52
CA VAL A 20 1.15 -8.36 2.09
C VAL A 20 1.16 -7.09 2.94
N LEU A 21 0.02 -6.42 3.06
CA LEU A 21 -0.09 -5.19 3.84
C LEU A 21 0.25 -5.41 5.32
N TYR A 22 -0.21 -6.53 5.89
CA TYR A 22 0.11 -6.89 7.27
C TYR A 22 1.61 -7.08 7.50
N TYR A 23 2.27 -7.85 6.63
CA TYR A 23 3.71 -8.10 6.75
C TYR A 23 4.54 -6.83 6.57
N GLU A 24 4.22 -6.00 5.58
CA GLU A 24 4.97 -4.76 5.36
C GLU A 24 4.78 -3.75 6.48
N ILE A 25 3.56 -3.59 7.00
CA ILE A 25 3.30 -2.75 8.18
C ILE A 25 4.08 -3.25 9.40
N ALA A 26 4.09 -4.55 9.64
CA ALA A 26 4.82 -5.16 10.75
C ALA A 26 6.35 -4.99 10.58
N ALA A 27 6.88 -5.15 9.37
CA ALA A 27 8.29 -4.96 9.05
C ALA A 27 8.76 -3.51 9.23
N MET A 28 7.84 -2.54 9.11
CA MET A 28 8.08 -1.13 9.41
C MET A 28 8.03 -0.82 10.92
N GLY A 29 7.74 -1.80 11.78
CA GLY A 29 7.69 -1.64 13.23
C GLY A 29 6.51 -0.79 13.72
N VAL A 30 5.46 -0.65 12.90
CA VAL A 30 4.25 0.13 13.23
C VAL A 30 3.01 -0.74 13.22
N SER A 31 1.91 -0.22 13.79
CA SER A 31 0.62 -0.89 13.81
C SER A 31 -0.33 -0.30 12.77
N LYS A 32 -1.12 -1.17 12.12
CA LYS A 32 -2.20 -0.75 11.22
C LYS A 32 -3.23 0.15 11.91
N ALA A 33 -3.52 -0.12 13.19
CA ALA A 33 -4.53 0.62 13.96
C ALA A 33 -4.13 2.08 14.25
N SER A 34 -2.84 2.38 14.27
CA SER A 34 -2.28 3.70 14.55
C SER A 34 -1.23 4.09 13.52
N PHE A 35 -1.46 3.71 12.26
CA PHE A 35 -0.45 3.82 11.21
C PHE A 35 -0.10 5.30 10.93
N PRO A 36 1.18 5.72 11.06
CA PRO A 36 1.57 7.11 10.87
C PRO A 36 1.41 7.55 9.40
N ARG A 37 0.77 8.70 9.18
CA ARG A 37 0.63 9.28 7.82
C ARG A 37 1.99 9.46 7.13
N ALA A 38 3.02 9.85 7.88
CA ALA A 38 4.37 10.06 7.38
C ALA A 38 4.97 8.80 6.70
N TYR A 39 4.48 7.62 7.04
CA TYR A 39 4.99 6.34 6.54
C TYR A 39 4.21 5.79 5.33
N LEU A 40 3.16 6.50 4.86
CA LEU A 40 2.33 6.01 3.75
C LEU A 40 3.11 5.88 2.45
N ALA A 41 4.03 6.81 2.16
CA ALA A 41 4.85 6.75 0.96
C ALA A 41 5.77 5.52 0.97
N ASP A 42 6.46 5.29 2.10
CA ASP A 42 7.34 4.13 2.28
C ASP A 42 6.56 2.81 2.18
N LEU A 43 5.36 2.75 2.78
CA LEU A 43 4.51 1.57 2.70
C LEU A 43 4.10 1.27 1.25
N VAL A 44 3.68 2.29 0.49
CA VAL A 44 3.27 2.16 -0.91
C VAL A 44 4.41 1.61 -1.76
N GLU A 45 5.62 2.16 -1.61
CA GLU A 45 6.78 1.67 -2.35
C GLU A 45 7.10 0.21 -1.99
N ARG A 46 7.03 -0.16 -0.71
CA ARG A 46 7.25 -1.55 -0.25
C ARG A 46 6.23 -2.53 -0.81
N VAL A 47 4.93 -2.27 -0.63
CA VAL A 47 3.89 -3.19 -1.14
C VAL A 47 3.81 -3.22 -2.67
N SER A 48 4.31 -2.18 -3.36
CA SER A 48 4.43 -2.22 -4.82
C SER A 48 5.48 -3.21 -5.32
N GLY A 49 6.47 -3.55 -4.48
CA GLY A 49 7.47 -4.58 -4.75
C GLY A 49 6.87 -5.97 -4.91
N GLU A 50 5.72 -6.22 -4.27
CA GLU A 50 4.99 -7.49 -4.32
C GLU A 50 4.08 -7.62 -5.56
N ILE A 51 3.97 -6.57 -6.39
CA ILE A 51 3.16 -6.61 -7.61
C ILE A 51 4.07 -6.97 -8.79
N ASP A 52 4.01 -8.22 -9.25
CA ASP A 52 4.87 -8.71 -10.33
C ASP A 52 4.64 -8.02 -11.69
N ASP A 53 3.38 -7.75 -12.03
CA ASP A 53 3.02 -7.11 -13.30
C ASP A 53 3.42 -5.62 -13.28
N PRO A 54 4.35 -5.18 -14.16
CA PRO A 54 4.84 -3.80 -14.13
C PRO A 54 3.76 -2.75 -14.45
N GLY A 55 2.77 -3.10 -15.27
CA GLY A 55 1.67 -2.21 -15.64
C GLY A 55 0.74 -1.98 -14.45
N ARG A 56 0.33 -3.06 -13.77
CA ARG A 56 -0.48 -2.99 -12.54
C ARG A 56 0.28 -2.30 -11.41
N ARG A 57 1.59 -2.54 -11.30
CA ARG A 57 2.45 -1.84 -10.33
C ARG A 57 2.45 -0.34 -10.58
N ALA A 58 2.66 0.08 -11.82
CA ALA A 58 2.64 1.49 -12.20
C ALA A 58 1.28 2.15 -11.92
N GLU A 59 0.19 1.45 -12.24
CA GLU A 59 -1.18 1.90 -11.95
C GLU A 59 -1.41 2.08 -10.44
N PHE A 60 -1.03 1.10 -9.63
CA PHE A 60 -1.13 1.16 -8.17
C PHE A 60 -0.35 2.35 -7.59
N LEU A 61 0.88 2.57 -8.06
CA LEU A 61 1.74 3.66 -7.61
C LEU A 61 1.13 5.04 -7.94
N ASP A 62 0.60 5.21 -9.16
CA ASP A 62 -0.03 6.48 -9.57
C ASP A 62 -1.26 6.81 -8.71
N ILE A 63 -2.16 5.85 -8.50
CA ILE A 63 -3.36 6.04 -7.68
C ILE A 63 -2.98 6.30 -6.22
N SER A 64 -2.05 5.52 -5.67
CA SER A 64 -1.60 5.65 -4.29
C SER A 64 -0.96 7.01 -4.01
N ARG A 65 -0.18 7.56 -4.94
CA ARG A 65 0.39 8.91 -4.84
C ARG A 65 -0.69 9.98 -4.78
N LYS A 66 -1.76 9.86 -5.59
CA LYS A 66 -2.92 10.76 -5.54
C LYS A 66 -3.65 10.67 -4.21
N ILE A 67 -3.79 9.48 -3.62
CA ILE A 67 -4.39 9.28 -2.29
C ILE A 67 -3.57 9.99 -1.20
N ILE A 68 -2.23 9.85 -1.24
CA ILE A 68 -1.34 10.45 -0.22
C ILE A 68 -1.34 11.98 -0.29
N ALA A 69 -1.44 12.54 -1.50
CA ALA A 69 -1.45 13.97 -1.75
C ALA A 69 -2.77 14.67 -1.35
N GLN A 70 -3.85 13.93 -1.06
CA GLN A 70 -5.10 14.51 -0.59
C GLN A 70 -4.91 15.11 0.82
N PRO A 71 -5.45 16.30 1.11
CA PRO A 71 -5.30 16.96 2.41
C PRO A 71 -5.83 16.10 3.58
#